data_AF-A0A0G0WYK9-F1
#
_entry.id   AF-A0A0G0WYK9-F1
#
_cell.length_a   1.000
_cell.length_b   1.000
_cell.length_c   1.000
_cell.angle_alpha   90.00
_cell.angle_beta   90.00
_cell.angle_gamma   90.00
#
_symmetry.space_group_name_H-M   'P 1'
#
loop_
_entity.id
_entity.type
_entity.pdbx_description
1 polymer ?
#
loop_
_entity_poly.entity_id
_entity_poly.type
_entity_poly.pdbx_seq_one_letter_code
_entity_poly.pdbx_strand_id
1 'polypeptide(L)'
;MSPTPFYGEIKMPKYLERFVPAGYENVPGAGLVIFANAILRIFFIAAGLFALWNFIQAGWMFMASSGDPKQIGMARDKILLSIVGLLIMVSSFVLAAVFGIILFGDATALIQPKLLLPGPTPAPN
;
A
#
# COMPACT_ATOMS: atom_id res chain seq x y z
N MET A 1 7.25 22.24 -30.44
CA MET A 1 7.55 23.27 -29.43
C MET A 1 6.33 23.32 -28.53
N SER A 2 6.38 22.70 -27.35
CA SER A 2 5.25 22.65 -26.42
C SER A 2 4.99 24.04 -25.84
N PRO A 3 3.74 24.54 -25.85
CA PRO A 3 3.41 25.88 -25.35
C PRO A 3 3.69 25.95 -23.84
N THR A 4 4.48 26.93 -23.43
CA THR A 4 4.76 27.20 -22.02
C THR A 4 3.51 27.74 -21.33
N PRO A 5 3.00 27.09 -20.27
CA PRO A 5 1.85 27.58 -19.52
C PRO A 5 2.15 28.94 -18.86
N PHE A 6 1.14 29.84 -18.81
CA PHE A 6 1.23 31.18 -18.22
C PHE A 6 1.54 31.16 -16.71
N TYR A 7 1.22 30.05 -16.05
CA TYR A 7 1.69 29.74 -14.72
C TYR A 7 2.90 28.81 -14.88
N GLY A 8 4.04 29.21 -14.30
CA GLY A 8 5.31 28.51 -14.46
C GLY A 8 5.21 27.03 -14.13
N GLU A 9 6.09 26.22 -14.74
CA GLU A 9 6.22 24.80 -14.39
C GLU A 9 6.52 24.67 -12.90
N ILE A 10 5.52 24.27 -12.12
CA ILE A 10 5.71 23.90 -10.71
C ILE A 10 6.49 22.60 -10.72
N LYS A 11 7.82 22.66 -10.77
CA LYS A 11 8.64 21.47 -10.57
C LYS A 11 8.58 21.10 -9.10
N MET A 12 8.15 19.87 -8.83
CA MET A 12 8.12 19.34 -7.48
C MET A 12 9.54 19.33 -6.91
N PRO A 13 9.74 19.76 -5.65
CA PRO A 13 11.04 19.66 -5.02
C PRO A 13 11.42 18.19 -4.85
N LYS A 14 12.67 17.85 -5.21
CA LYS A 14 13.25 16.48 -5.25
C LYS A 14 12.92 15.57 -4.06
N TYR A 15 12.66 16.13 -2.88
CA TYR A 15 12.33 15.37 -1.66
C TYR A 15 10.89 14.90 -1.55
N LEU A 16 9.98 15.47 -2.35
CA LEU A 16 8.58 15.06 -2.39
C LEU A 16 8.35 13.93 -3.39
N GLU A 17 9.19 13.79 -4.42
CA GLU A 17 9.12 12.71 -5.43
C GLU A 17 9.07 11.31 -4.80
N ARG A 18 9.78 11.08 -3.68
CA ARG A 18 9.79 9.78 -2.97
C ARG A 18 8.47 9.43 -2.26
N PHE A 19 7.57 10.39 -2.10
CA PHE A 19 6.30 10.23 -1.41
C PHE A 19 5.11 10.39 -2.36
N VAL A 20 5.34 10.92 -3.55
CA VAL A 20 4.32 11.06 -4.60
C VAL A 20 4.30 9.76 -5.41
N PRO A 21 3.16 9.06 -5.51
CA PRO A 21 3.04 7.91 -6.38
C PRO A 21 3.27 8.34 -7.84
N ALA A 22 3.91 7.46 -8.64
CA ALA A 22 4.16 7.74 -10.05
C ALA A 22 2.84 8.00 -10.79
N GLY A 23 2.72 9.18 -11.42
CA GLY A 23 1.51 9.65 -12.11
C GLY A 23 0.73 10.77 -11.40
N TYR A 24 1.16 11.19 -10.21
CA TYR A 24 0.55 12.29 -9.43
C TYR A 24 1.37 13.59 -9.46
N GLU A 25 2.34 13.67 -10.37
CA GLU A 25 3.18 14.85 -10.54
C GLU A 25 2.34 16.00 -11.12
N ASN A 26 2.27 17.09 -10.37
CA ASN A 26 1.59 18.35 -10.71
C ASN A 26 0.06 18.26 -10.87
N VAL A 27 -0.58 17.31 -10.18
CA VAL A 27 -2.05 17.19 -10.15
C VAL A 27 -2.65 18.05 -9.03
N PRO A 28 -3.49 19.07 -9.35
CA PRO A 28 -4.20 19.84 -8.33
C PRO A 28 -5.08 18.92 -7.48
N GLY A 29 -4.90 18.94 -6.16
CA GLY A 29 -5.65 18.07 -5.22
C GLY A 29 -5.01 16.72 -4.89
N ALA A 30 -3.82 16.40 -5.43
CA ALA A 30 -3.09 15.17 -5.11
C ALA A 30 -2.70 15.02 -3.64
N GLY A 31 -2.74 16.10 -2.85
CA GLY A 31 -2.36 16.09 -1.43
C GLY A 31 -3.12 15.05 -0.59
N LEU A 32 -4.42 14.85 -0.85
CA LEU A 32 -5.22 13.87 -0.11
C LEU A 32 -4.81 12.43 -0.44
N VAL A 33 -4.51 12.15 -1.71
CA VAL A 33 -4.07 10.83 -2.16
C VAL A 33 -2.69 10.50 -1.59
N ILE A 34 -1.77 11.47 -1.60
CA ILE A 34 -0.43 11.33 -1.01
C ILE A 34 -0.54 11.08 0.51
N PHE A 35 -1.42 11.80 1.20
CA PHE A 35 -1.66 11.62 2.64
C PHE A 35 -2.23 10.24 2.95
N ALA A 36 -3.25 9.78 2.22
CA ALA A 36 -3.82 8.45 2.38
C ALA A 36 -2.77 7.35 2.13
N ASN A 37 -1.95 7.50 1.10
CA ASN A 37 -0.86 6.57 0.80
C ASN A 37 0.19 6.53 1.92
N ALA A 38 0.52 7.67 2.52
CA ALA A 38 1.44 7.73 3.66
C ALA A 38 0.90 6.94 4.87
N ILE A 39 -0.39 7.07 5.17
CA ILE A 39 -1.06 6.30 6.24
C ILE A 39 -0.99 4.80 5.94
N LEU A 40 -1.36 4.39 4.72
CA LEU A 40 -1.32 2.99 4.32
C LEU A 40 0.09 2.41 4.45
N ARG A 41 1.11 3.16 4.02
CA ARG A 41 2.51 2.74 4.13
C ARG A 41 2.94 2.53 5.59
N ILE A 42 2.58 3.45 6.48
CA ILE A 42 2.87 3.32 7.91
C ILE A 42 2.13 2.10 8.49
N PHE A 43 0.86 1.91 8.10
CA PHE A 43 0.05 0.78 8.54
C PHE A 43 0.68 -0.56 8.13
N PHE A 44 1.10 -0.72 6.87
CA PHE A 44 1.73 -1.96 6.41
C PHE A 44 3.05 -2.26 7.14
N ILE A 45 3.87 -1.23 7.40
CA ILE A 45 5.12 -1.40 8.17
C ILE A 45 4.81 -1.83 9.60
N ALA A 46 3.88 -1.15 10.27
CA ALA A 46 3.48 -1.46 11.65
C ALA A 46 2.90 -2.87 11.75
N ALA A 47 2.03 -3.25 10.82
CA ALA A 47 1.40 -4.56 10.83
C ALA A 47 2.38 -5.69 10.50
N GLY A 48 3.36 -5.47 9.61
CA GLY A 48 4.45 -6.40 9.38
C GLY A 48 5.33 -6.62 10.61
N LEU A 49 5.70 -5.54 11.31
CA LEU A 49 6.44 -5.62 12.58
C LEU A 49 5.64 -6.35 13.66
N PHE A 50 4.34 -6.09 13.76
CA PHE A 50 3.46 -6.75 14.71
C PHE A 50 3.35 -8.26 14.43
N ALA A 51 3.21 -8.65 13.15
CA ALA A 51 3.20 -10.05 12.76
C ALA A 51 4.52 -10.75 13.14
N LEU A 52 5.66 -10.11 12.86
CA LEU A 52 6.98 -10.63 13.24
C LEU A 52 7.10 -10.81 14.77
N TRP A 53 6.67 -9.81 15.54
CA TRP A 53 6.70 -9.88 17.00
C TRP A 53 5.86 -11.04 17.55
N ASN A 54 4.65 -11.23 17.02
CA ASN A 54 3.80 -12.35 17.43
C ASN A 54 4.41 -13.69 17.04
N PHE A 55 5.06 -13.79 15.88
CA PHE A 55 5.74 -15.00 15.43
C PHE A 55 6.90 -15.38 16.37
N ILE A 56 7.73 -14.42 16.77
CA ILE A 56 8.83 -14.63 17.72
C ILE A 56 8.29 -15.08 19.09
N GLN A 57 7.26 -14.39 19.60
CA GLN A 57 6.61 -14.72 20.87
C GLN A 57 6.04 -16.15 20.86
N ALA A 58 5.41 -16.53 19.76
CA ALA A 58 4.83 -17.86 19.63
C ALA A 58 5.89 -18.96 19.51
N GLY A 59 7.00 -18.69 18.82
CA GLY A 59 8.16 -19.58 18.76
C GLY A 59 8.80 -19.79 20.14
N TRP A 60 8.95 -18.72 20.92
CA TRP A 60 9.46 -18.82 22.29
C TRP A 60 8.51 -19.60 23.20
N MET A 61 7.21 -19.34 23.12
CA MET A 61 6.19 -20.09 23.85
C MET A 61 6.21 -21.58 23.48
N PHE A 62 6.34 -21.91 22.19
CA PHE A 62 6.45 -23.30 21.72
C PHE A 62 7.67 -24.02 22.32
N MET A 63 8.84 -23.37 22.34
CA MET A 63 10.05 -23.93 22.94
C MET A 63 9.95 -24.05 24.47
N ALA A 64 9.36 -23.06 25.14
CA ALA A 64 9.21 -23.04 26.60
C ALA A 64 8.15 -24.04 27.12
N SER A 65 7.26 -24.52 26.25
CA SER A 65 6.13 -25.36 26.62
C SER A 65 6.51 -26.72 27.23
N SER A 66 7.77 -27.16 27.14
CA SER A 66 8.33 -28.35 27.84
C SER A 66 7.45 -29.62 27.82
N GLY A 67 6.64 -29.83 26.78
CA GLY A 67 5.74 -30.98 26.65
C GLY A 67 4.33 -30.81 27.25
N ASP A 68 3.96 -29.64 27.79
CA ASP A 68 2.59 -29.33 28.20
C ASP A 68 1.70 -29.13 26.95
N PRO A 69 0.75 -30.04 26.66
CA PRO A 69 -0.06 -29.98 25.45
C PRO A 69 -0.94 -28.73 25.40
N LYS A 70 -1.28 -28.12 26.54
CA LYS A 70 -2.09 -26.91 26.60
C LYS A 70 -1.31 -25.70 26.08
N GLN A 71 -0.05 -25.56 26.48
CA GLN A 71 0.82 -24.46 26.06
C GLN A 71 1.25 -24.62 24.60
N ILE A 72 1.48 -25.86 24.15
CA ILE A 72 1.74 -26.17 22.73
C ILE A 72 0.54 -25.78 21.86
N GLY A 73 -0.69 -26.06 22.31
CA GLY A 73 -1.92 -25.64 21.64
C GLY A 73 -1.99 -24.12 21.49
N MET A 74 -1.79 -23.37 22.59
CA MET A 74 -1.80 -21.91 22.56
C MET A 74 -0.71 -21.31 21.65
N ALA A 75 0.48 -21.90 21.63
CA ALA A 75 1.57 -21.46 20.75
C ALA A 75 1.21 -21.68 19.27
N ARG A 76 0.62 -22.84 18.94
CA ARG A 76 0.15 -23.14 17.57
C ARG A 76 -0.94 -22.18 17.13
N ASP A 77 -1.91 -21.90 18.00
CA ASP A 77 -2.99 -20.95 17.71
C ASP A 77 -2.44 -19.54 17.44
N LYS A 78 -1.47 -19.08 18.24
CA LYS A 78 -0.78 -17.81 17.98
C LYS A 78 -0.04 -17.79 16.65
N ILE A 79 0.66 -18.86 16.28
CA ILE A 79 1.36 -18.97 14.99
C ILE A 79 0.34 -18.89 13.85
N LEU A 80 -0.72 -19.70 13.91
CA LEU A 80 -1.76 -19.73 12.89
C LEU A 80 -2.43 -18.37 12.75
N LEU A 81 -2.81 -17.72 13.86
CA LEU A 81 -3.43 -16.40 13.83
C LEU A 81 -2.51 -15.34 13.20
N SER A 82 -1.21 -15.41 13.49
CA SER A 82 -0.22 -14.49 12.90
C SER A 82 -0.08 -14.69 11.39
N ILE A 83 -0.02 -15.95 10.94
CA ILE A 83 0.06 -16.30 9.51
C ILE A 83 -1.24 -15.90 8.80
N VAL A 84 -2.40 -16.19 9.40
CA VAL A 84 -3.70 -15.82 8.85
C VAL A 84 -3.86 -14.31 8.74
N GLY A 85 -3.43 -13.55 9.76
CA GLY A 85 -3.45 -12.09 9.70
C GLY A 85 -2.61 -11.53 8.55
N LEU A 86 -1.40 -12.07 8.35
CA LEU A 86 -0.56 -11.68 7.22
C LEU A 86 -1.16 -12.11 5.88
N LEU A 87 -1.72 -13.32 5.80
CA LEU A 87 -2.37 -13.83 4.60
C LEU A 87 -3.56 -12.97 4.18
N ILE A 88 -4.39 -12.55 5.14
CA ILE A 88 -5.51 -11.64 4.91
C ILE A 88 -5.00 -10.32 4.33
N MET A 89 -3.93 -9.74 4.90
CA MET A 89 -3.33 -8.51 4.41
C MET A 89 -2.84 -8.63 2.96
N VAL A 90 -2.15 -9.72 2.61
CA VAL A 90 -1.69 -9.96 1.22
C VAL A 90 -2.88 -10.19 0.29
N SER A 91 -3.88 -10.95 0.73
CA SER A 91 -5.09 -11.23 -0.05
C SER A 91 -5.92 -9.96 -0.34
N SER A 92 -5.84 -8.94 0.51
CA SER A 92 -6.49 -7.65 0.29
C SER A 92 -6.04 -6.99 -1.01
N PHE A 93 -4.75 -7.11 -1.37
CA PHE A 93 -4.25 -6.59 -2.65
C PHE A 93 -4.80 -7.38 -3.84
N VAL A 94 -4.99 -8.69 -3.70
CA VAL A 94 -5.60 -9.54 -4.73
C VAL A 94 -7.06 -9.12 -4.94
N LEU A 95 -7.81 -8.93 -3.85
CA LEU A 95 -9.18 -8.44 -3.92
C LEU A 95 -9.25 -7.04 -4.55
N ALA A 96 -8.36 -6.12 -4.15
CA ALA A 96 -8.27 -4.80 -4.76
C ALA A 96 -7.97 -4.89 -6.27
N ALA A 97 -7.10 -5.80 -6.70
CA ALA A 97 -6.84 -6.02 -8.13
C ALA A 97 -8.07 -6.54 -8.87
N VAL A 98 -8.80 -7.49 -8.28
CA VAL A 98 -10.05 -8.03 -8.86
C VAL A 98 -11.11 -6.92 -9.01
N PHE A 99 -11.31 -6.11 -7.97
CA PHE A 99 -12.21 -4.96 -8.05
C PHE A 99 -11.73 -3.91 -9.06
N GLY A 100 -10.42 -3.70 -9.18
CA GLY A 100 -9.82 -2.82 -10.17
C GLY A 100 -10.15 -3.23 -11.61
N ILE A 101 -10.03 -4.53 -11.92
CA ILE A 101 -10.39 -5.07 -13.23
C ILE A 101 -11.88 -4.85 -13.52
N ILE A 102 -12.75 -5.14 -12.55
CA ILE A 102 -14.21 -5.06 -12.75
C ILE A 102 -14.68 -3.61 -12.92
N LEU A 103 -14.15 -2.69 -12.11
CA LEU A 103 -14.61 -1.30 -12.07
C LEU A 103 -13.92 -0.41 -13.12
N PHE A 104 -12.64 -0.66 -13.40
CA PHE A 104 -11.80 0.23 -14.21
C PHE A 104 -11.14 -0.47 -15.41
N GLY A 105 -11.35 -1.77 -15.60
CA GLY A 105 -10.70 -2.56 -16.66
C GLY A 105 -9.19 -2.79 -16.45
N ASP A 106 -8.63 -2.33 -15.33
CA ASP A 106 -7.20 -2.39 -15.01
C ASP A 106 -7.00 -2.84 -13.55
N ALA A 107 -6.29 -3.95 -13.37
CA ALA A 107 -5.95 -4.53 -12.05
C ALA A 107 -5.15 -3.56 -11.17
N THR A 108 -4.44 -2.62 -11.79
CA THR A 108 -3.62 -1.65 -11.09
C THR A 108 -4.38 -0.37 -10.73
N ALA A 109 -5.60 -0.16 -11.23
CA ALA A 109 -6.33 1.10 -11.03
C ALA A 109 -6.63 1.43 -9.56
N LEU A 110 -6.73 0.43 -8.67
CA LEU A 110 -6.96 0.68 -7.24
C LEU A 110 -5.66 0.71 -6.41
N ILE A 111 -4.59 0.09 -6.91
CA ILE A 111 -3.30 -0.01 -6.21
C ILE A 111 -2.36 1.14 -6.64
N GLN A 112 -2.49 1.55 -7.90
CA GLN A 112 -1.85 2.70 -8.52
C GLN A 112 -2.89 3.38 -9.42
N PRO A 113 -3.77 4.23 -8.85
CA PRO A 113 -4.78 4.90 -9.64
C PRO A 113 -4.11 5.81 -10.66
N LYS A 114 -4.23 5.45 -11.94
CA LYS A 114 -3.81 6.30 -13.06
C LYS A 114 -4.98 7.18 -13.44
N LEU A 115 -4.85 8.48 -13.20
CA LEU A 115 -5.82 9.45 -13.68
C LEU A 115 -5.57 9.66 -15.17
N LEU A 116 -6.56 9.35 -16.01
CA LEU A 116 -6.59 9.75 -17.42
C LEU A 116 -6.76 11.26 -17.47
N LEU A 117 -5.64 11.98 -17.55
CA LEU A 117 -5.67 13.39 -17.92
C LEU A 117 -5.92 13.47 -19.43
N PRO A 118 -6.86 14.31 -19.90
CA PRO A 118 -6.77 14.85 -21.24
C PRO A 118 -5.37 15.43 -21.41
N GLY A 119 -4.61 14.87 -22.35
CA GLY A 119 -3.31 15.44 -22.73
C GLY A 119 -3.51 16.90 -23.14
N PRO A 120 -2.44 17.71 -23.14
CA PRO A 120 -2.53 19.10 -23.55
C PRO A 120 -3.16 19.15 -24.93
N THR A 121 -4.39 19.69 -25.02
CA THR A 121 -5.06 19.90 -26.29
C THR A 121 -4.14 20.78 -27.13
N PRO A 122 -3.67 20.33 -28.31
CA PRO A 122 -2.89 21.19 -29.18
C PRO A 122 -3.77 22.40 -29.51
N ALA A 123 -3.28 23.61 -29.21
CA ALA A 123 -4.01 24.83 -29.51
C ALA A 123 -4.25 24.93 -31.03
N PRO A 124 -5.44 25.35 -31.47
CA PRO A 124 -5.65 25.71 -32.86
C PRO A 124 -4.71 26.88 -33.20
N ASN A 125 -3.98 26.66 -34.29
CA ASN A 125 -3.07 27.52 -35.03
C ASN A 125 -3.39 29.02 -35.02
#